data_AF-A0A1P8MSK7-F1
#
_entry.id   AF-A0A1P8MSK7-F1
#
_cell.length_a   1.000
_cell.length_b   1.000
_cell.length_c   1.000
_cell.angle_alpha   90.00
_cell.angle_beta   90.00
_cell.angle_gamma   90.00
#
_symmetry.space_group_name_H-M   'P 1'
#
loop_
_entity.id
_entity.type
_entity.pdbx_description
1 polymer ?
#
loop_
_entity_poly.entity_id
_entity_poly.type
_entity_poly.pdbx_seq_one_letter_code
_entity_poly.pdbx_strand_id
1 'polypeptide(L)'
;MERTEAKKSKFKAWAFAIFVWVFLCVWLTGMTAGLMAGACRNDRYDGAKKLRFCNISLAAGYIFNVSSLEQAKGAIIHLEKGIALAQISKTDLALEEFYKALRDAKSKTGPWERQLHQRMDQIKDRSALAVWASVVQSLK
;
A
#
# COMPACT_ATOMS: atom_id res chain seq x y z
N MET A 1 15.65 -24.44 46.41
CA MET A 1 16.08 -24.17 45.02
C MET A 1 14.98 -24.44 43.96
N GLU A 2 13.92 -25.20 44.24
CA GLU A 2 12.84 -25.48 43.26
C GLU A 2 11.93 -24.30 42.87
N ARG A 3 11.63 -23.35 43.78
CA ARG A 3 10.75 -22.21 43.46
C ARG A 3 11.33 -21.28 42.39
N THR A 4 12.65 -21.18 42.30
CA THR A 4 13.35 -20.33 41.32
C THR A 4 13.28 -20.91 39.90
N GLU A 5 13.32 -22.23 39.75
CA GLU A 5 13.25 -22.88 38.44
C GLU A 5 11.83 -22.85 37.86
N ALA A 6 10.81 -23.13 38.70
CA ALA A 6 9.42 -23.07 38.26
C ALA A 6 8.99 -21.65 37.82
N LYS A 7 9.46 -20.61 38.52
CA LYS A 7 9.17 -19.20 38.16
C LYS A 7 9.87 -18.80 36.85
N LYS A 8 11.11 -19.28 36.63
CA LYS A 8 11.88 -19.05 35.40
C LYS A 8 11.28 -19.79 34.20
N SER A 9 10.73 -21.00 34.40
CA SER A 9 9.99 -21.77 33.39
C SER A 9 8.69 -21.09 32.97
N LYS A 10 7.86 -20.65 33.93
CA LYS A 10 6.64 -19.88 33.65
C LYS A 10 6.92 -18.57 32.92
N PHE A 11 7.99 -17.86 33.28
CA PHE A 11 8.40 -16.64 32.60
C PHE A 11 8.82 -16.87 31.15
N LYS A 12 9.60 -17.94 30.88
CA LYS A 12 9.97 -18.32 29.51
C LYS A 12 8.75 -18.69 28.67
N ALA A 13 7.79 -19.43 29.23
CA ALA A 13 6.55 -19.80 28.54
C ALA A 13 5.70 -18.56 28.20
N TRP A 14 5.60 -17.60 29.12
CA TRP A 14 4.87 -16.35 28.89
C TRP A 14 5.57 -15.46 27.85
N ALA A 15 6.90 -15.34 27.91
CA ALA A 15 7.67 -14.61 26.91
C ALA A 15 7.55 -15.25 25.52
N PHE A 16 7.57 -16.58 25.44
CA PHE A 16 7.33 -17.30 24.19
C PHE A 16 5.91 -17.08 23.65
N ALA A 17 4.90 -17.13 24.53
CA ALA A 17 3.51 -16.85 24.14
C ALA A 17 3.35 -15.42 23.58
N ILE A 18 3.97 -14.42 24.20
CA ILE A 18 3.99 -13.04 23.68
C ILE A 18 4.68 -12.99 22.33
N PHE A 19 5.84 -13.63 22.20
CA PHE A 19 6.58 -13.64 20.93
C PHE A 19 5.74 -14.24 19.81
N VAL A 20 5.09 -15.40 20.05
CA VAL A 20 4.19 -16.03 19.08
C VAL A 20 3.01 -15.13 18.76
N TRP A 21 2.40 -14.48 19.76
CA TRP A 21 1.29 -13.57 19.55
C TRP A 21 1.66 -12.36 18.69
N VAL A 22 2.78 -11.70 19.02
CA VAL A 22 3.32 -10.58 18.23
C VAL A 22 3.66 -11.03 16.81
N PHE A 23 4.32 -12.17 16.66
CA PHE A 23 4.65 -12.74 15.35
C PHE A 23 3.40 -13.00 14.50
N LEU A 24 2.36 -13.61 15.08
CA LEU A 24 1.10 -13.88 14.39
C LEU A 24 0.39 -12.58 13.97
N CYS A 25 0.38 -11.56 14.83
CA CYS A 25 -0.18 -10.26 14.50
C CYS A 25 0.54 -9.62 13.31
N VAL A 26 1.87 -9.53 13.35
CA VAL A 26 2.67 -8.95 12.27
C VAL A 26 2.48 -9.74 10.96
N TRP A 27 2.49 -11.07 11.05
CA TRP A 27 2.30 -11.95 9.91
C TRP A 27 0.92 -11.76 9.24
N LEU A 28 -0.15 -11.71 10.04
CA LEU A 28 -1.52 -11.50 9.54
C LEU A 28 -1.69 -10.14 8.88
N THR A 29 -1.08 -9.08 9.43
CA THR A 29 -1.12 -7.75 8.82
C THR A 29 -0.39 -7.74 7.48
N GLY A 30 0.78 -8.37 7.39
CA GLY A 30 1.54 -8.50 6.13
C GLY A 30 0.78 -9.26 5.04
N MET A 31 0.19 -10.41 5.38
CA MET A 31 -0.68 -11.19 4.47
C MET A 31 -1.86 -10.37 3.97
N THR A 32 -2.54 -9.66 4.88
CA THR A 32 -3.70 -8.84 4.54
C THR A 32 -3.31 -7.69 3.61
N ALA A 33 -2.22 -6.99 3.91
CA ALA A 33 -1.70 -5.91 3.06
C ALA A 33 -1.40 -6.40 1.64
N GLY A 34 -0.75 -7.57 1.52
CA GLY A 34 -0.39 -8.18 0.24
C GLY A 34 -1.58 -8.65 -0.60
N LEU A 35 -2.52 -9.37 0.00
CA LEU A 35 -3.73 -9.84 -0.70
C LEU A 35 -4.59 -8.66 -1.19
N MET A 36 -4.75 -7.64 -0.34
CA MET A 36 -5.52 -6.45 -0.68
C MET A 36 -4.77 -5.57 -1.70
N ALA A 37 -3.43 -5.53 -1.68
CA ALA A 37 -2.63 -4.89 -2.73
C ALA A 37 -2.85 -5.57 -4.08
N GLY A 38 -2.88 -6.91 -4.10
CA GLY A 38 -3.18 -7.69 -5.29
C GLY A 38 -4.58 -7.40 -5.83
N ALA A 39 -5.59 -7.34 -4.96
CA ALA A 39 -6.95 -6.97 -5.34
C ALA A 39 -7.05 -5.51 -5.82
N CYS A 40 -6.35 -4.57 -5.18
CA CYS A 40 -6.27 -3.17 -5.59
C CYS A 40 -5.67 -3.01 -7.00
N ARG A 41 -4.66 -3.81 -7.35
CA ARG A 41 -4.01 -3.78 -8.68
C ARG A 41 -4.77 -4.52 -9.77
N ASN A 42 -5.84 -5.25 -9.41
CA ASN A 42 -6.56 -6.07 -10.37
C ASN A 42 -7.62 -5.24 -11.11
N ASP A 43 -7.53 -5.20 -12.44
CA ASP A 43 -8.47 -4.50 -13.33
C ASP A 43 -9.88 -5.09 -13.33
N ARG A 44 -10.08 -6.27 -12.73
CA ARG A 44 -11.42 -6.84 -12.52
C ARG A 44 -12.28 -5.98 -11.59
N TYR A 45 -11.68 -5.16 -10.74
CA TYR A 45 -12.39 -4.29 -9.81
C TYR A 45 -12.24 -2.82 -10.24
N ASP A 46 -13.29 -2.04 -10.10
CA ASP A 46 -13.33 -0.62 -10.41
C ASP A 46 -14.00 0.20 -9.30
N GLY A 47 -13.86 1.52 -9.41
CA GLY A 47 -14.51 2.53 -8.60
C GLY A 47 -14.48 2.26 -7.08
N ALA A 48 -15.65 2.23 -6.45
CA ALA A 48 -15.77 2.12 -5.00
C ALA A 48 -15.23 0.80 -4.43
N LYS A 49 -15.31 -0.30 -5.17
CA LYS A 49 -14.84 -1.61 -4.70
C LYS A 49 -13.32 -1.67 -4.71
N LYS A 50 -12.70 -1.20 -5.80
CA LYS A 50 -11.25 -1.04 -5.91
C LYS A 50 -10.70 -0.12 -4.82
N LEU A 51 -11.38 1.01 -4.59
CA LEU A 51 -11.01 1.98 -3.54
C LEU A 51 -10.95 1.35 -2.14
N ARG A 52 -11.89 0.47 -1.79
CA ARG A 52 -11.87 -0.25 -0.50
C ARG A 52 -10.63 -1.14 -0.37
N PHE A 53 -10.30 -1.92 -1.40
CA PHE A 53 -9.12 -2.76 -1.37
C PHE A 53 -7.84 -1.96 -1.23
N CYS A 54 -7.71 -0.87 -1.99
CA CYS A 54 -6.54 0.01 -1.89
C CYS A 54 -6.42 0.64 -0.49
N ASN A 55 -7.53 1.11 0.10
CA ASN A 55 -7.51 1.68 1.45
C ASN A 55 -7.11 0.64 2.52
N ILE A 56 -7.63 -0.58 2.45
CA ILE A 56 -7.25 -1.65 3.39
C ILE A 56 -5.77 -2.00 3.21
N SER A 57 -5.30 -2.12 1.97
CA SER A 57 -3.90 -2.42 1.67
C SER A 57 -2.96 -1.34 2.23
N LEU A 58 -3.28 -0.06 2.03
CA LEU A 58 -2.49 1.05 2.57
C LEU A 58 -2.52 1.10 4.10
N ALA A 59 -3.67 0.86 4.72
CA ALA A 59 -3.80 0.85 6.16
C ALA A 59 -3.02 -0.30 6.81
N ALA A 60 -3.13 -1.50 6.26
CA ALA A 60 -2.37 -2.67 6.73
C ALA A 60 -0.88 -2.55 6.39
N GLY A 61 -0.54 -1.95 5.25
CA GLY A 61 0.82 -1.76 4.77
C GLY A 61 1.60 -0.66 5.48
N TYR A 62 0.93 0.26 6.19
CA TYR A 62 1.55 1.46 6.77
C TYR A 62 2.74 1.14 7.69
N ILE A 63 2.63 0.09 8.51
CA ILE A 63 3.69 -0.33 9.45
C ILE A 63 4.92 -0.91 8.75
N PHE A 64 4.79 -1.28 7.47
CA PHE A 64 5.87 -1.82 6.63
C PHE A 64 6.45 -0.76 5.68
N ASN A 65 6.07 0.50 5.79
CA ASN A 65 6.52 1.57 4.89
C ASN A 65 7.66 2.39 5.50
N VAL A 66 8.66 1.71 6.07
CA VAL A 66 9.74 2.31 6.88
C VAL A 66 10.92 2.76 6.04
N SER A 67 11.10 2.17 4.85
CA SER A 67 12.19 2.50 3.94
C SER A 67 11.70 3.23 2.69
N SER A 68 12.54 4.09 2.11
CA SER A 68 12.21 4.76 0.84
C SER A 68 12.06 3.79 -0.33
N LEU A 69 12.68 2.60 -0.24
CA LEU A 69 12.46 1.54 -1.22
C LEU A 69 11.05 0.96 -1.14
N GLU A 70 10.51 0.75 0.06
CA GLU A 70 9.12 0.30 0.26
C GLU A 70 8.14 1.38 -0.19
N GLN A 71 8.42 2.66 0.09
CA GLN A 71 7.63 3.78 -0.41
C GLN A 71 7.56 3.77 -1.93
N ALA A 72 8.71 3.67 -2.59
CA ALA A 72 8.78 3.64 -4.05
C ALA A 72 8.09 2.41 -4.67
N LYS A 73 8.20 1.24 -4.04
CA LYS A 73 7.44 0.03 -4.44
C LYS A 73 5.94 0.18 -4.22
N GLY A 74 5.54 0.84 -3.13
CA GLY A 74 4.15 1.07 -2.74
C GLY A 74 3.44 2.15 -3.56
N ALA A 75 4.19 3.00 -4.28
CA ALA A 75 3.66 4.06 -5.13
C ALA A 75 2.56 3.60 -6.10
N ILE A 76 2.64 2.36 -6.60
CA ILE A 76 1.62 1.78 -7.47
C ILE A 76 0.25 1.68 -6.81
N ILE A 77 0.18 1.47 -5.48
CA ILE A 77 -1.09 1.38 -4.75
C ILE A 77 -1.76 2.76 -4.67
N HIS A 78 -0.97 3.81 -4.49
CA HIS A 78 -1.45 5.20 -4.57
C HIS A 78 -1.96 5.54 -5.98
N LEU A 79 -1.28 5.08 -7.03
CA LEU A 79 -1.75 5.23 -8.41
C LEU A 79 -3.12 4.55 -8.61
N GLU A 80 -3.26 3.28 -8.23
CA GLU A 80 -4.52 2.53 -8.38
C GLU A 80 -5.67 3.13 -7.57
N LYS A 81 -5.37 3.68 -6.39
CA LYS A 81 -6.33 4.44 -5.58
C LYS A 81 -6.78 5.71 -6.30
N GLY A 82 -5.85 6.47 -6.91
CA GLY A 82 -6.17 7.64 -7.72
C GLY A 82 -7.07 7.31 -8.92
N ILE A 83 -6.78 6.21 -9.63
CA ILE A 83 -7.64 5.71 -10.72
C ILE A 83 -9.06 5.40 -10.20
N ALA A 84 -9.16 4.69 -9.08
CA ALA A 84 -10.44 4.34 -8.47
C ALA A 84 -11.25 5.57 -8.03
N LEU A 85 -10.58 6.63 -7.56
CA LEU A 85 -11.20 7.90 -7.19
C LEU A 85 -11.69 8.68 -8.41
N ALA A 86 -10.90 8.73 -9.48
CA ALA A 86 -11.29 9.36 -10.74
C ALA A 86 -12.54 8.68 -11.33
N GLN A 87 -12.60 7.35 -11.28
CA GLN A 87 -13.76 6.54 -11.71
C GLN A 87 -15.07 6.87 -11.00
N ILE A 88 -15.00 7.32 -9.75
CA ILE A 88 -16.18 7.74 -8.97
C ILE A 88 -16.33 9.26 -8.89
N SER A 89 -15.72 9.98 -9.85
CA SER A 89 -15.78 11.44 -9.99
C SER A 89 -15.26 12.22 -8.78
N LYS A 90 -14.37 11.63 -7.97
CA LYS A 90 -13.69 12.31 -6.85
C LYS A 90 -12.34 12.86 -7.30
N THR A 91 -12.38 13.76 -8.27
CA THR A 91 -11.21 14.30 -8.99
C THR A 91 -10.17 14.91 -8.06
N ASP A 92 -10.57 15.71 -7.06
CA ASP A 92 -9.62 16.38 -6.15
C ASP A 92 -8.82 15.37 -5.32
N LEU A 93 -9.49 14.33 -4.81
CA LEU A 93 -8.82 13.25 -4.09
C LEU A 93 -7.96 12.40 -5.03
N ALA A 94 -8.37 12.23 -6.29
CA ALA A 94 -7.56 11.53 -7.28
C ALA A 94 -6.26 12.28 -7.58
N LEU A 95 -6.31 13.62 -7.66
CA LEU A 95 -5.12 14.47 -7.83
C LEU A 95 -4.13 14.24 -6.68
N GLU A 96 -4.59 14.32 -5.43
CA GLU A 96 -3.75 14.11 -4.25
C GLU A 96 -3.05 12.75 -4.28
N GLU A 97 -3.79 11.69 -4.62
CA GLU A 97 -3.24 10.33 -4.68
C GLU A 97 -2.25 10.16 -5.83
N PHE A 98 -2.46 10.81 -6.98
CA PHE A 98 -1.49 10.81 -8.08
C PHE A 98 -0.21 11.58 -7.75
N TYR A 99 -0.31 12.74 -7.11
CA TYR A 99 0.86 13.45 -6.59
C TYR A 99 1.64 12.60 -5.60
N LYS A 100 0.94 11.91 -4.70
CA LYS A 100 1.56 11.02 -3.74
C LYS A 100 2.26 9.85 -4.43
N ALA A 101 1.62 9.22 -5.42
CA ALA A 101 2.23 8.15 -6.20
C ALA A 101 3.54 8.59 -6.88
N LEU A 102 3.56 9.75 -7.54
CA LEU A 102 4.78 10.28 -8.17
C LEU A 102 5.87 10.64 -7.14
N ARG A 103 5.49 11.27 -6.02
CA ARG A 103 6.41 11.60 -4.93
C ARG A 103 7.07 10.33 -4.37
N ASP A 104 6.25 9.32 -4.07
CA ASP A 104 6.71 8.07 -3.48
C ASP A 104 7.59 7.31 -4.48
N ALA A 105 7.22 7.28 -5.77
CA ALA A 105 8.04 6.68 -6.82
C ALA A 105 9.42 7.36 -6.98
N LYS A 106 9.50 8.68 -6.74
CA LYS A 106 10.75 9.46 -6.77
C LYS A 106 11.57 9.37 -5.48
N SER A 107 11.03 8.81 -4.41
CA SER A 107 11.73 8.69 -3.12
C SER A 107 12.97 7.79 -3.15
N LYS A 108 13.09 6.94 -4.18
CA LYS A 108 14.26 6.08 -4.42
C LYS A 108 14.53 5.94 -5.91
N THR A 109 15.79 6.06 -6.32
CA THR A 109 16.21 5.79 -7.70
C THR A 109 15.82 4.38 -8.12
N GLY A 110 15.16 4.25 -9.28
CA GLY A 110 14.70 2.97 -9.80
C GLY A 110 13.68 3.13 -10.92
N PRO A 111 13.04 2.03 -11.35
CA PRO A 111 12.07 2.04 -12.46
C PRO A 111 10.67 2.51 -12.04
N TRP A 112 10.48 2.94 -10.79
CA TRP A 112 9.16 3.11 -10.17
C TRP A 112 8.28 4.12 -10.91
N GLU A 113 8.79 5.31 -11.19
CA GLU A 113 8.04 6.34 -11.93
C GLU A 113 7.68 5.86 -13.35
N ARG A 114 8.63 5.21 -14.04
CA ARG A 114 8.38 4.62 -15.37
C ARG A 114 7.27 3.57 -15.32
N GLN A 115 7.24 2.73 -14.27
CA GLN A 115 6.17 1.76 -14.08
C GLN A 115 4.80 2.42 -13.89
N LEU A 116 4.73 3.58 -13.23
CA LEU A 116 3.47 4.32 -13.10
C LEU A 116 2.99 4.82 -14.47
N HIS A 117 3.88 5.41 -15.27
CA HIS A 117 3.55 5.84 -16.63
C HIS A 117 3.09 4.67 -17.51
N GLN A 118 3.86 3.57 -17.52
CA GLN A 118 3.51 2.36 -18.25
C GLN A 118 2.14 1.80 -17.84
N ARG A 119 1.81 1.88 -16.55
CA ARG A 119 0.49 1.47 -16.07
C ARG A 119 -0.61 2.37 -16.61
N MET A 120 -0.41 3.69 -16.58
CA MET A 120 -1.38 4.63 -17.13
C MET A 120 -1.56 4.48 -18.64
N ASP A 121 -0.52 4.13 -19.40
CA ASP A 121 -0.63 3.86 -20.83
C ASP A 121 -1.53 2.64 -21.15
N GLN A 122 -1.71 1.73 -20.19
CA GLN A 122 -2.52 0.52 -20.34
C GLN A 122 -3.99 0.69 -19.93
N ILE A 123 -4.34 1.77 -19.23
CA ILE A 123 -5.73 1.95 -18.76
C ILE A 123 -6.59 2.60 -19.86
N LYS A 124 -7.87 2.20 -19.90
CA LYS A 124 -8.86 2.78 -20.85
C LYS A 124 -9.64 3.96 -20.25
N ASP A 125 -9.45 4.24 -18.97
CA ASP A 125 -10.22 5.23 -18.24
C ASP A 125 -9.78 6.65 -18.60
N ARG A 126 -10.59 7.33 -19.41
CA ARG A 126 -10.30 8.71 -19.86
C ARG A 126 -10.28 9.71 -18.71
N SER A 127 -11.09 9.51 -17.67
CA SER A 127 -11.15 10.42 -16.53
C SER A 127 -9.86 10.35 -15.72
N ALA A 128 -9.39 9.14 -15.40
CA ALA A 128 -8.12 8.94 -14.71
C ALA A 128 -6.93 9.43 -15.55
N LEU A 129 -6.93 9.19 -16.87
CA LEU A 129 -5.90 9.68 -17.78
C LEU A 129 -5.81 11.20 -17.80
N ALA A 130 -6.95 11.91 -17.86
CA ALA A 130 -6.97 13.37 -17.88
C ALA A 130 -6.39 13.97 -16.59
N VAL A 131 -6.78 13.41 -15.44
CA VAL A 131 -6.30 13.85 -14.12
C VAL A 131 -4.82 13.50 -13.93
N TRP A 132 -4.38 12.34 -14.38
CA TRP A 132 -2.96 11.98 -14.36
C TRP A 132 -2.11 12.93 -15.23
N ALA A 133 -2.58 13.23 -16.44
CA ALA A 133 -1.87 14.11 -17.35
C ALA A 133 -1.70 15.52 -16.77
N SER A 134 -2.71 16.06 -16.07
CA SER A 134 -2.59 17.38 -15.42
C SER A 134 -1.55 17.39 -14.30
N VAL A 135 -1.47 16.31 -13.50
CA VAL A 135 -0.45 16.15 -12.45
C VAL A 135 0.96 16.00 -13.04
N VAL A 136 1.12 15.25 -14.12
CA VAL A 136 2.44 15.10 -14.78
C VAL A 136 2.91 16.41 -15.40
N GLN A 137 2.00 17.20 -15.95
CA GLN A 137 2.32 18.51 -16.53
C GLN A 137 2.70 19.55 -15.47
N SER A 138 2.06 19.55 -14.30
CA SER A 138 2.37 20.50 -13.22
C SER A 138 3.71 20.25 -12.54
N LEU A 139 4.29 19.05 -12.73
CA LEU A 139 5.58 18.65 -12.15
C LEU A 139 6.76 18.75 -13.13
N LYS A 140 6.51 19.20 -14.37
CA LYS A 140 7.54 19.54 -15.36
C LYS A 140 7.93 21.00 -15.24
#